data_AF-A0A6J6Y2Q6-F1
#
_entry.id   AF-A0A6J6Y2Q6-F1
#
_cell.length_a   1.000
_cell.length_b   1.000
_cell.length_c   1.000
_cell.angle_alpha   90.00
_cell.angle_beta   90.00
_cell.angle_gamma   90.00
#
_symmetry.space_group_name_H-M   'P 1'
#
loop_
_entity.id
_entity.type
_entity.pdbx_description
1 polymer ?
#
loop_
_entity_poly.entity_id
_entity_poly.type
_entity_poly.pdbx_seq_one_letter_code
_entity_poly.pdbx_strand_id
1 'polypeptide(L)'
;MCDLAGVVPTLRGKVEFEVSEEGREEEVLQHLMRKAIAEVFRSHLAGVDLSGLVDQINEDTNVVSGDLVTAKAILDDVGAFDGLARIVAAVGDDGAESPAMAAAAVEFALEGLYLTRKISKDDLGGTSVYGAV
;
A
#
# COMPACT_ATOMS: atom_id res chain seq x y z
N MET A 1 3.59 -5.94 -5.08
CA MET A 1 2.46 -6.36 -4.23
C MET A 1 2.96 -6.43 -2.79
N CYS A 2 2.38 -5.64 -1.89
CA CYS A 2 2.42 -6.00 -0.48
C CYS A 2 1.69 -7.35 -0.36
N ASP A 3 2.34 -8.41 0.14
CA ASP A 3 1.84 -9.81 0.20
C ASP A 3 0.60 -10.01 1.12
N LEU A 4 -0.22 -8.97 1.29
CA LEU A 4 -1.36 -8.92 2.18
C LEU A 4 -2.64 -9.49 1.55
N ALA A 5 -2.74 -9.59 0.23
CA ALA A 5 -3.92 -10.17 -0.43
C ALA A 5 -4.22 -11.60 0.05
N GLY A 6 -3.18 -12.38 0.40
CA GLY A 6 -3.29 -13.72 0.94
C GLY A 6 -3.67 -13.81 2.43
N VAL A 7 -3.64 -12.70 3.17
CA VAL A 7 -3.85 -12.71 4.63
C VAL A 7 -5.29 -13.05 5.00
N VAL A 8 -6.27 -12.40 4.36
CA VAL A 8 -7.70 -12.64 4.62
C VAL A 8 -8.12 -14.09 4.39
N PRO A 9 -7.87 -14.72 3.20
CA PRO A 9 -8.25 -16.11 2.99
C PRO A 9 -7.52 -17.08 3.93
N THR A 10 -6.27 -16.76 4.31
CA THR A 10 -5.50 -17.58 5.26
C THR A 10 -6.05 -17.51 6.69
N LEU A 11 -6.43 -16.31 7.15
CA LEU A 11 -6.91 -16.09 8.52
C LEU A 11 -8.33 -16.63 8.76
N ARG A 12 -9.17 -16.74 7.72
CA ARG A 12 -10.56 -17.20 7.86
C ARG A 12 -10.68 -18.55 8.59
N GLY A 13 -9.76 -19.48 8.35
CA GLY A 13 -9.74 -20.79 9.02
C GLY A 13 -8.89 -20.86 10.30
N LYS A 14 -8.37 -19.73 10.78
CA LYS A 14 -7.43 -19.63 11.91
C LYS A 14 -7.90 -18.71 13.03
N VAL A 15 -8.88 -17.86 12.76
CA VAL A 15 -9.46 -16.90 13.70
C VAL A 15 -10.86 -17.38 14.09
N GLU A 16 -11.14 -17.34 15.39
CA GLU A 16 -12.49 -17.60 15.92
C GLU A 16 -13.33 -16.33 15.88
N PHE A 17 -14.57 -16.44 15.44
CA PHE A 17 -15.53 -15.35 15.38
C PHE A 17 -16.65 -15.55 16.40
N GLU A 18 -17.19 -14.46 16.92
CA GLU A 18 -18.41 -14.52 17.71
C GLU A 18 -19.60 -14.88 16.80
N VAL A 19 -20.60 -15.54 17.38
CA VAL A 19 -21.82 -15.97 16.66
C VAL A 19 -22.54 -14.80 15.97
N SER A 20 -22.41 -13.58 16.50
CA SER A 20 -22.97 -12.37 15.89
C SER A 20 -22.31 -11.94 14.58
N GLU A 21 -21.12 -12.44 14.26
CA GLU A 21 -20.37 -12.11 13.04
C GLU A 21 -20.38 -13.26 12.01
N GLU A 22 -21.17 -14.31 12.25
CA GLU A 22 -21.31 -15.44 11.32
C GLU A 22 -21.83 -14.96 9.96
N GLY A 23 -21.12 -15.30 8.88
CA GLY A 23 -21.40 -14.84 7.52
C GLY A 23 -20.81 -13.47 7.16
N ARG A 24 -20.10 -12.80 8.08
CA ARG A 24 -19.41 -11.52 7.85
C ARG A 24 -17.90 -11.59 8.10
N GLU A 25 -17.37 -12.80 8.30
CA GLU A 25 -15.98 -13.03 8.69
C GLU A 25 -14.99 -12.41 7.69
N GLU A 26 -15.27 -12.56 6.40
CA GLU A 26 -14.45 -11.99 5.34
C GLU A 26 -14.45 -10.45 5.39
N GLU A 27 -15.61 -9.82 5.52
CA GLU A 27 -15.72 -8.36 5.61
C GLU A 27 -14.97 -7.81 6.83
N VAL A 28 -15.10 -8.50 7.97
CA VAL A 28 -14.42 -8.14 9.21
C VAL A 28 -12.90 -8.25 9.04
N LEU A 29 -12.40 -9.36 8.49
CA LEU A 29 -10.97 -9.54 8.26
C LEU A 29 -10.41 -8.53 7.25
N GLN A 30 -11.13 -8.24 6.16
CA GLN A 30 -10.74 -7.20 5.21
C GLN A 30 -10.71 -5.82 5.88
N HIS A 31 -11.69 -5.50 6.72
CA HIS A 31 -11.70 -4.25 7.48
C HIS A 31 -10.51 -4.16 8.44
N LEU A 32 -10.22 -5.23 9.20
CA LEU A 32 -9.10 -5.29 10.12
C LEU A 32 -7.75 -5.18 9.39
N MET A 33 -7.61 -5.81 8.22
CA MET A 33 -6.42 -5.69 7.39
C MET A 33 -6.19 -4.24 6.94
N ARG A 34 -7.23 -3.58 6.39
CA ARG A 34 -7.14 -2.15 6.02
C ARG A 34 -6.79 -1.27 7.22
N LYS A 35 -7.37 -1.55 8.38
CA LYS A 35 -7.08 -0.83 9.63
C LYS A 35 -5.61 -1.02 10.05
N ALA A 36 -5.11 -2.26 10.03
CA ALA A 36 -3.74 -2.58 10.38
C ALA A 36 -2.75 -1.87 9.44
N ILE A 37 -2.99 -1.90 8.12
CA ILE A 37 -2.15 -1.18 7.14
C ILE A 37 -2.14 0.31 7.47
N ALA A 38 -3.30 0.93 7.72
CA ALA A 38 -3.38 2.35 8.05
C ALA A 38 -2.69 2.69 9.38
N GLU A 39 -2.68 1.78 10.35
CA GLU A 39 -1.94 1.94 11.62
C GLU A 39 -0.42 1.86 11.40
N VAL A 40 0.06 0.86 10.65
CA VAL A 40 1.49 0.74 10.31
C VAL A 40 1.94 1.96 9.49
N PHE A 41 1.12 2.40 8.52
CA PHE A 41 1.41 3.58 7.71
C PHE A 41 1.59 4.81 8.60
N ARG A 42 0.67 5.04 9.55
CA ARG A 42 0.82 6.14 10.51
C ARG A 42 2.04 5.98 11.40
N SER A 43 2.37 4.77 11.83
CA SER A 43 3.53 4.56 12.71
C SER A 43 4.87 4.86 12.04
N HIS A 44 5.00 4.55 10.74
CA HIS A 44 6.24 4.74 9.99
C HIS A 44 6.31 6.08 9.24
N LEU A 45 5.21 6.51 8.63
CA LEU A 45 5.18 7.65 7.70
C LEU A 45 4.49 8.88 8.29
N ALA A 46 4.06 8.88 9.56
CA ALA A 46 3.60 10.13 10.18
C ALA A 46 4.73 11.15 10.24
N GLY A 47 4.47 12.34 9.70
CA GLY A 47 5.45 13.43 9.65
C GLY A 47 6.48 13.31 8.52
N VAL A 48 6.47 12.22 7.75
CA VAL A 48 7.18 12.16 6.47
C VAL A 48 6.41 12.99 5.46
N ASP A 49 7.12 13.87 4.79
CA ASP A 49 6.56 14.69 3.73
C ASP A 49 6.39 13.85 2.46
N LEU A 50 5.12 13.59 2.12
CA LEU A 50 4.68 12.79 0.98
C LEU A 50 4.16 13.67 -0.16
N SER A 51 4.29 15.00 -0.10
CA SER A 51 3.68 15.89 -1.09
C SER A 51 4.19 15.61 -2.50
N GLY A 52 5.50 15.39 -2.67
CA GLY A 52 6.10 15.06 -3.96
C GLY A 52 5.50 13.81 -4.61
N LEU A 53 5.17 12.79 -3.81
CA LEU A 53 4.49 11.58 -4.33
C LEU A 53 3.03 11.87 -4.69
N VAL A 54 2.32 12.64 -3.87
CA VAL A 54 0.91 13.02 -4.14
C VAL A 54 0.82 13.88 -5.40
N ASP A 55 1.71 14.84 -5.55
CA ASP A 55 1.78 15.73 -6.71
C ASP A 55 2.00 14.91 -7.99
N GLN A 56 2.95 13.96 -7.95
CA GLN A 56 3.23 13.06 -9.07
C GLN A 56 2.00 12.27 -9.52
N ILE A 57 1.22 11.71 -8.57
CA ILE A 57 -0.02 10.97 -8.87
C ILE A 57 -1.10 11.90 -9.44
N ASN A 58 -1.18 13.15 -8.99
CA ASN A 58 -2.18 14.11 -9.45
C ASN A 58 -1.87 14.70 -10.84
N GLU A 59 -0.63 14.59 -11.34
CA GLU A 59 -0.23 15.00 -12.69
C GLU A 59 -0.58 13.96 -13.78
N ASP A 60 -1.72 13.27 -13.64
CA ASP A 60 -2.19 12.18 -14.51
C ASP A 60 -1.30 10.92 -14.51
N THR A 61 -0.47 10.72 -13.47
CA THR A 61 0.30 9.49 -13.30
C THR A 61 -0.57 8.40 -12.66
N ASN A 62 -0.68 7.27 -13.35
CA ASN A 62 -1.25 6.06 -12.77
C ASN A 62 -0.15 5.08 -12.42
N VAL A 63 -0.19 4.52 -11.21
CA VAL A 63 0.77 3.51 -10.78
C VAL A 63 0.07 2.17 -10.70
N VAL A 64 0.56 1.20 -11.46
CA VAL A 64 0.03 -0.15 -11.45
C VAL A 64 0.82 -0.99 -10.46
N SER A 65 0.12 -1.73 -9.59
CA SER A 65 0.74 -2.74 -8.74
C SER A 65 -0.03 -4.07 -8.80
N GLY A 66 0.68 -5.18 -8.65
CA GLY A 66 0.11 -6.52 -8.62
C GLY A 66 1.21 -7.58 -8.58
N ASP A 67 0.83 -8.86 -8.53
CA ASP A 67 1.75 -10.00 -8.41
C ASP A 67 2.77 -10.09 -9.54
N LEU A 68 2.35 -9.74 -10.75
CA LEU A 68 3.18 -9.81 -11.95
C LEU A 68 3.86 -8.49 -12.28
N VAL A 69 3.67 -7.45 -11.47
CA VAL A 69 4.28 -6.14 -11.68
C VAL A 69 5.65 -6.10 -11.01
N THR A 70 6.69 -5.85 -11.82
CA THR A 70 8.06 -5.78 -11.31
C THR A 70 8.30 -4.51 -10.51
N ALA A 71 9.24 -4.56 -9.55
CA ALA A 71 9.69 -3.36 -8.83
C ALA A 71 10.12 -2.23 -9.77
N LYS A 72 10.76 -2.57 -10.89
CA LYS A 72 11.15 -1.60 -11.91
C LYS A 72 9.93 -0.92 -12.53
N ALA A 73 8.90 -1.68 -12.91
CA ALA A 73 7.69 -1.12 -13.50
C ALA A 73 6.99 -0.13 -12.55
N ILE A 74 6.89 -0.46 -11.26
CA ILE A 74 6.33 0.46 -10.25
C ILE A 74 7.13 1.76 -10.19
N LEU A 75 8.46 1.66 -10.14
CA LEU A 75 9.32 2.85 -10.07
C LEU A 75 9.31 3.68 -11.37
N ASP A 76 9.22 3.01 -12.52
CA ASP A 76 9.10 3.66 -13.83
C ASP A 76 7.75 4.39 -13.97
N ASP A 77 6.65 3.78 -13.50
CA ASP A 77 5.30 4.40 -13.48
C ASP A 77 5.29 5.65 -12.59
N VAL A 78 5.85 5.55 -11.38
CA VAL A 78 5.90 6.66 -10.43
C VAL A 78 6.79 7.79 -10.96
N GLY A 79 7.94 7.46 -11.55
CA GLY A 79 8.92 8.45 -11.97
C GLY A 79 9.69 9.08 -10.81
N ALA A 80 10.45 10.13 -11.11
CA ALA A 80 11.28 10.82 -10.13
C ALA A 80 10.48 11.88 -9.37
N PHE A 81 10.57 11.87 -8.05
CA PHE A 81 9.94 12.87 -7.17
C PHE A 81 10.77 13.12 -5.92
N ASP A 82 10.57 14.28 -5.30
CA ASP A 82 11.25 14.64 -4.07
C ASP A 82 10.68 13.85 -2.87
N GLY A 83 11.56 13.22 -2.10
CA GLY A 83 11.20 12.54 -0.85
C GLY A 83 11.25 11.02 -0.87
N LEU A 84 11.55 10.37 -2.00
CA LEU A 84 11.69 8.91 -2.08
C LEU A 84 12.66 8.35 -1.01
N ALA A 85 13.85 8.95 -0.87
CA ALA A 85 14.84 8.51 0.12
C ALA A 85 14.31 8.61 1.57
N ARG A 86 13.50 9.64 1.87
CA ARG A 86 12.87 9.79 3.19
C ARG A 86 11.81 8.71 3.44
N ILE A 87 11.03 8.37 2.41
CA ILE A 87 10.03 7.29 2.48
C ILE A 87 10.73 5.94 2.72
N VAL A 88 11.77 5.64 1.94
CA VAL A 88 12.55 4.39 2.10
C VAL A 88 13.19 4.31 3.48
N ALA A 89 13.81 5.39 3.96
CA ALA A 89 14.44 5.43 5.28
C ALA A 89 13.44 5.31 6.44
N ALA A 90 12.20 5.76 6.27
CA ALA A 90 11.16 5.66 7.30
C ALA A 90 10.52 4.26 7.39
N VAL A 91 10.52 3.51 6.28
CA VAL A 91 9.93 2.17 6.19
C VAL A 91 10.99 1.08 6.41
N GLY A 92 12.24 1.31 6.00
CA GLY A 92 13.33 0.34 6.08
C GLY A 92 14.18 0.46 7.35
N ASP A 93 14.61 -0.68 7.88
CA ASP A 93 15.52 -0.83 9.02
C ASP A 93 16.85 -1.36 8.45
N ASP A 94 17.98 -0.65 8.52
CA ASP A 94 19.32 -1.25 8.30
C ASP A 94 19.94 -1.35 6.88
N GLY A 95 19.91 -0.27 6.08
CA GLY A 95 21.14 0.13 5.36
C GLY A 95 21.51 -0.59 4.05
N ALA A 96 20.59 -1.29 3.39
CA ALA A 96 20.74 -1.66 1.98
C ALA A 96 19.55 -1.17 1.14
N GLU A 97 19.70 0.03 0.56
CA GLU A 97 18.76 0.55 -0.44
C GLU A 97 18.84 -0.33 -1.70
N SER A 98 17.73 -1.00 -2.04
CA SER A 98 17.58 -1.73 -3.29
C SER A 98 16.37 -1.19 -4.07
N PRO A 99 16.34 -1.32 -5.42
CA PRO A 99 15.16 -0.94 -6.19
C PRO A 99 13.88 -1.67 -5.74
N ALA A 100 14.00 -2.92 -5.27
CA ALA A 100 12.87 -3.66 -4.71
C ALA A 100 12.36 -3.02 -3.41
N MET A 101 13.25 -2.59 -2.52
CA MET A 101 12.87 -1.88 -1.29
C MET A 101 12.23 -0.53 -1.59
N ALA A 102 12.76 0.21 -2.58
CA ALA A 102 12.17 1.47 -3.02
C ALA A 102 10.75 1.28 -3.56
N ALA A 103 10.55 0.29 -4.43
CA ALA A 103 9.23 -0.03 -4.96
C ALA A 103 8.25 -0.44 -3.86
N ALA A 104 8.68 -1.28 -2.92
CA ALA A 104 7.84 -1.70 -1.78
C ALA A 104 7.47 -0.52 -0.86
N ALA A 105 8.41 0.38 -0.58
CA ALA A 105 8.15 1.56 0.23
C ALA A 105 7.19 2.55 -0.45
N VAL A 106 7.32 2.73 -1.77
CA VAL A 106 6.38 3.53 -2.56
C VAL A 106 5.00 2.88 -2.58
N GLU A 107 4.92 1.58 -2.85
CA GLU A 107 3.66 0.83 -2.84
C GLU A 107 2.94 0.95 -1.50
N PHE A 108 3.68 0.81 -0.38
CA PHE A 108 3.14 0.99 0.96
C PHE A 108 2.66 2.42 1.22
N ALA A 109 3.40 3.42 0.76
CA ALA A 109 2.98 4.82 0.86
C ALA A 109 1.70 5.11 0.06
N LEU A 110 1.58 4.58 -1.17
CA LEU A 110 0.38 4.70 -2.00
C LEU A 110 -0.84 4.08 -1.32
N GLU A 111 -0.72 2.88 -0.78
CA GLU A 111 -1.81 2.23 -0.06
C GLU A 111 -2.26 3.06 1.16
N GLY A 112 -1.30 3.60 1.92
CA GLY A 112 -1.61 4.50 3.04
C GLY A 112 -2.28 5.81 2.62
N LEU A 113 -1.85 6.41 1.52
CA LEU A 113 -2.47 7.60 0.94
C LEU A 113 -3.91 7.31 0.47
N TYR A 114 -4.15 6.17 -0.14
CA TYR A 114 -5.49 5.71 -0.51
C TYR A 114 -6.38 5.54 0.74
N LEU A 115 -5.90 4.80 1.74
CA LEU A 115 -6.64 4.56 3.00
C LEU A 115 -6.90 5.83 3.81
N THR A 116 -6.11 6.88 3.59
CA THR A 116 -6.29 8.22 4.17
C THR A 116 -7.00 9.21 3.24
N ARG A 117 -7.53 8.74 2.10
CA ARG A 117 -8.33 9.51 1.13
C ARG A 117 -7.56 10.68 0.51
N LYS A 118 -6.29 10.47 0.19
CA LYS A 118 -5.43 11.43 -0.53
C LYS A 118 -5.30 11.15 -2.02
N ILE A 119 -5.49 9.89 -2.42
CA ILE A 119 -5.48 9.41 -3.81
C ILE A 119 -6.60 8.37 -3.99
N SER A 120 -6.91 8.02 -5.23
CA SER A 120 -7.85 6.95 -5.56
C SER A 120 -7.13 5.62 -5.80
N LYS A 121 -7.90 4.52 -5.76
CA LYS A 121 -7.44 3.18 -6.08
C LYS A 121 -8.58 2.40 -6.74
N ASP A 122 -8.29 1.83 -7.90
CA ASP A 122 -9.16 0.87 -8.58
C ASP A 122 -8.57 -0.54 -8.51
N ASP A 123 -9.36 -1.50 -8.04
CA ASP A 123 -8.97 -2.91 -7.97
C ASP A 123 -9.54 -3.69 -9.16
N LEU A 124 -8.64 -4.23 -9.99
CA LEU A 124 -8.93 -4.95 -11.24
C LEU A 124 -8.53 -6.43 -11.14
N GLY A 125 -9.05 -7.12 -10.12
CA GLY A 125 -8.94 -8.59 -10.03
C GLY A 125 -7.51 -9.12 -9.88
N GLY A 126 -6.74 -8.54 -8.96
CA GLY A 126 -5.34 -8.92 -8.68
C GLY A 126 -4.31 -7.84 -9.05
N THR A 127 -4.77 -6.80 -9.74
CA THR A 127 -4.00 -5.59 -10.02
C THR A 127 -4.71 -4.40 -9.40
N SER A 128 -3.97 -3.54 -8.72
CA SER A 128 -4.45 -2.26 -8.23
C SER A 128 -3.86 -1.13 -9.07
N VAL A 129 -4.68 -0.13 -9.39
CA VAL A 129 -4.26 1.09 -10.09
C VAL A 129 -4.47 2.26 -9.15
N TYR A 130 -3.41 2.96 -8.79
CA TYR A 130 -3.47 4.18 -7.98
C TYR A 130 -3.44 5.41 -8.88
N GLY A 131 -4.29 6.40 -8.61
CA GLY A 131 -4.42 7.60 -9.43
C GLY A 131 -4.96 8.80 -8.65
N ALA A 132 -5.16 9.91 -9.36
CA ALA A 132 -5.79 11.11 -8.80
C ALA A 132 -7.23 10.84 -8.28
N VAL A 133 -7.68 11.64 -7.31
CA VAL A 133 -9.05 11.56 -6.74
C VAL A 133 -10.09 12.13 -7.70
#